data_AF-A0A7K2MFC6-F1
#
_entry.id   AF-A0A7K2MFC6-F1
#
_cell.length_a   1.000
_cell.length_b   1.000
_cell.length_c   1.000
_cell.angle_alpha   90.00
_cell.angle_beta   90.00
_cell.angle_gamma   90.00
#
_symmetry.space_group_name_H-M   'P 1'
#
loop_
_entity.id
_entity.type
_entity.pdbx_description
1 polymer ?
#
loop_
_entity_poly.entity_id
_entity_poly.type
_entity_poly.pdbx_seq_one_letter_code
_entity_poly.pdbx_strand_id
1 'polypeptide(L)'
;MVTAVEVSDGGEVSDGAPETRATEDPYPNYDSGTRRRPGGGHERAGRNMCADCGDCGDCGDCEDGEASAARLAAGVPLTAALDVADPHAWLALDTGARLTGRRRTSRLPERTTTTSLPAGSEPLDESRLALALCHHDGRVRERAVRRAAEHPGVLPLLVIRAADWAQPVRERARALLRRLLDVDTAVALTPLILLVGRRARGDAAVGLLGELLHGATRESVGPLLVHADRATRRFAYRLATEQRLLPADELARSAARDEDAVVQTLCGEAAVATLDDPGAGALGDDALAALL
;
A
#
# COMPACT_ATOMS: atom_id res chain seq x y z
N MET A 1 -7.13 83.68 4.05
CA MET A 1 -5.92 83.55 3.23
C MET A 1 -6.01 82.18 2.58
N VAL A 2 -6.32 82.19 1.28
CA VAL A 2 -6.65 81.04 0.43
C VAL A 2 -5.45 80.78 -0.45
N THR A 3 -5.08 79.50 -0.61
CA THR A 3 -4.47 78.78 -1.76
C THR A 3 -3.51 77.72 -1.20
N ALA A 4 -3.28 76.52 -1.76
CA ALA A 4 -3.88 75.60 -2.73
C ALA A 4 -2.70 74.74 -3.24
N VAL A 5 -3.03 73.57 -3.79
CA VAL A 5 -2.23 72.73 -4.71
C VAL A 5 -1.30 71.72 -4.03
N GLU A 6 -1.21 70.43 -4.41
CA GLU A 6 -1.97 69.39 -5.14
C GLU A 6 -1.06 68.13 -5.06
N VAL A 7 -1.54 66.99 -5.59
CA VAL A 7 -0.76 65.93 -6.27
C VAL A 7 -0.44 64.65 -5.47
N SER A 8 -1.36 63.71 -5.67
CA SER A 8 -1.18 62.34 -6.21
C SER A 8 -0.65 61.15 -5.41
N ASP A 9 -1.44 60.09 -5.63
CA ASP A 9 -1.10 58.72 -6.07
C ASP A 9 -0.88 57.60 -5.06
N GLY A 10 -1.46 56.46 -5.42
CA GLY A 10 -0.90 55.14 -5.13
C GLY A 10 -1.51 54.39 -3.94
N GLY A 11 -2.20 53.28 -4.24
CA GLY A 11 -2.29 52.17 -3.29
C GLY A 11 -3.55 51.33 -3.37
N GLU A 12 -3.77 50.62 -4.48
CA GLU A 12 -4.67 49.47 -4.52
C GLU A 12 -4.22 48.43 -3.46
N VAL A 13 -5.12 48.07 -2.55
CA VAL A 13 -4.92 46.97 -1.61
C VAL A 13 -5.29 45.68 -2.33
N SER A 14 -4.27 44.99 -2.84
CA SER A 14 -4.40 43.62 -3.35
C SER A 14 -4.41 42.64 -2.17
N ASP A 15 -5.52 41.92 -2.04
CA ASP A 15 -5.77 40.81 -1.15
C ASP A 15 -4.93 39.59 -1.59
N GLY A 16 -3.69 39.53 -1.07
CA GLY A 16 -2.75 38.44 -1.34
C GLY A 16 -2.86 37.35 -0.28
N ALA A 17 -3.68 36.33 -0.55
CA ALA A 17 -3.65 35.06 0.18
C ALA A 17 -2.24 34.42 0.07
N PRO A 18 -1.71 33.80 1.14
CA PRO A 18 -0.40 33.15 1.07
C PRO A 18 -0.47 31.93 0.16
N GLU A 19 0.33 31.96 -0.90
CA GLU A 19 0.64 30.81 -1.76
C GLU A 19 1.13 29.65 -0.89
N THR A 20 0.30 28.62 -0.77
CA THR A 20 0.72 27.32 -0.30
C THR A 20 1.69 26.75 -1.32
N ARG A 21 3.00 26.81 -1.02
CA ARG A 21 4.00 26.01 -1.73
C ARG A 21 3.55 24.55 -1.68
N ALA A 22 3.21 24.01 -2.84
CA ALA A 22 3.08 22.58 -3.03
C ALA A 22 4.41 21.94 -2.62
N THR A 23 4.38 21.17 -1.54
CA THR A 23 5.44 20.24 -1.20
C THR A 23 5.57 19.26 -2.36
N GLU A 24 6.74 19.22 -2.98
CA GLU A 24 7.11 18.21 -3.96
C GLU A 24 6.84 16.82 -3.38
N ASP A 25 6.09 16.01 -4.12
CA ASP A 25 5.79 14.63 -3.79
C ASP A 25 7.10 13.81 -3.80
N PRO A 26 7.53 13.23 -2.67
CA PRO A 26 8.80 12.53 -2.57
C PRO A 26 8.84 11.20 -3.35
N TYR A 27 7.74 10.75 -3.98
CA TYR A 27 7.69 9.45 -4.68
C TYR A 27 7.06 9.50 -6.09
N PRO A 28 7.61 10.27 -7.06
CA PRO A 28 6.92 10.55 -8.32
C PRO A 28 7.01 9.45 -9.38
N ASN A 29 7.59 8.27 -9.11
CA ASN A 29 7.76 7.22 -10.13
C ASN A 29 7.48 5.81 -9.60
N TYR A 30 6.19 5.49 -9.40
CA TYR A 30 5.69 4.14 -9.62
C TYR A 30 5.38 4.01 -11.12
N ASP A 31 6.21 3.27 -11.85
CA ASP A 31 5.98 2.91 -13.25
C ASP A 31 4.76 1.99 -13.36
N SER A 32 3.57 2.59 -13.39
CA SER A 32 2.31 1.92 -13.74
C SER A 32 2.30 1.72 -15.25
N GLY A 33 2.92 0.65 -15.71
CA GLY A 33 2.95 0.25 -17.12
C GLY A 33 1.56 -0.04 -17.68
N THR A 34 0.80 0.99 -18.03
CA THR A 34 -0.42 0.88 -18.84
C THR A 34 -0.26 1.71 -20.10
N ARG A 35 0.29 1.12 -21.16
CA ARG A 35 0.16 1.70 -22.51
C ARG A 35 -1.30 1.55 -22.96
N ARG A 36 -2.06 2.65 -22.97
CA ARG A 36 -3.35 2.74 -23.65
C ARG A 36 -3.16 2.52 -25.15
N ARG A 37 -3.87 1.56 -25.73
CA ARG A 37 -4.13 1.50 -27.19
C ARG A 37 -5.45 2.20 -27.51
N PRO A 38 -5.56 2.93 -28.64
CA PRO A 38 -6.77 3.66 -28.99
C PRO A 38 -7.78 2.78 -29.74
N GLY A 39 -9.05 2.89 -29.33
CA GLY A 39 -10.29 2.94 -30.14
C GLY A 39 -10.59 1.86 -31.19
N GLY A 40 -11.72 1.15 -30.99
CA GLY A 40 -12.43 0.48 -32.07
C GLY A 40 -13.75 -0.20 -31.64
N GLY A 41 -14.88 0.34 -32.13
CA GLY A 41 -16.06 -0.43 -32.55
C GLY A 41 -17.03 -0.99 -31.50
N HIS A 42 -18.25 -0.45 -31.46
CA HIS A 42 -19.41 -1.06 -30.83
C HIS A 42 -19.89 -2.29 -31.60
N GLU A 43 -19.98 -3.45 -30.94
CA GLU A 43 -20.93 -4.50 -31.31
C GLU A 43 -21.32 -5.35 -30.09
N ARG A 44 -22.63 -5.49 -29.86
CA ARG A 44 -23.23 -6.19 -28.74
C ARG A 44 -23.43 -7.66 -29.11
N ALA A 45 -22.72 -8.59 -28.47
CA ALA A 45 -23.16 -9.97 -28.28
C ALA A 45 -22.31 -10.65 -27.18
N GLY A 46 -22.96 -11.24 -26.17
CA GLY A 46 -22.33 -12.11 -25.16
C GLY A 46 -21.64 -11.38 -23.99
N ARG A 47 -22.41 -10.96 -22.98
CA ARG A 47 -21.87 -10.45 -21.71
C ARG A 47 -21.16 -11.58 -20.94
N ASN A 48 -19.83 -11.64 -21.06
CA ASN A 48 -18.99 -12.44 -20.18
C ASN A 48 -18.94 -11.78 -18.79
N MET A 49 -19.26 -12.57 -17.77
CA MET A 49 -19.36 -12.21 -16.35
C MET A 49 -18.00 -11.91 -15.68
N CYS A 50 -16.93 -11.79 -16.47
CA CYS A 50 -15.54 -11.62 -16.02
C CYS A 50 -14.98 -10.21 -16.30
N ALA A 51 -15.75 -9.31 -16.92
CA ALA A 51 -15.28 -7.95 -17.26
C ALA A 51 -15.31 -6.96 -16.08
N ASP A 52 -16.05 -7.27 -15.01
CA ASP A 52 -16.10 -6.44 -13.79
C ASP A 52 -14.99 -6.79 -12.78
N CYS A 53 -14.24 -7.86 -13.05
CA CYS A 53 -13.06 -8.27 -12.29
C CYS A 53 -11.83 -7.54 -12.83
N GLY A 54 -11.87 -6.21 -12.84
CA GLY A 54 -10.70 -5.42 -13.20
C GLY A 54 -9.57 -5.80 -12.24
N ASP A 55 -8.59 -6.54 -12.76
CA ASP A 55 -7.30 -6.86 -12.10
C ASP A 55 -7.25 -8.08 -11.16
N CYS A 56 -8.12 -9.10 -11.31
CA CYS A 56 -7.85 -10.40 -10.68
C CYS A 56 -7.02 -11.27 -11.64
N GLY A 57 -5.74 -11.44 -11.35
CA GLY A 57 -4.96 -12.55 -11.87
C GLY A 57 -5.62 -13.87 -11.48
N ASP A 58 -5.76 -14.76 -12.45
CA ASP A 58 -6.25 -16.14 -12.37
C ASP A 58 -7.60 -16.41 -11.64
N CYS A 59 -8.40 -17.29 -12.22
CA CYS A 59 -9.66 -17.74 -11.63
C CYS A 59 -9.47 -18.51 -10.30
N GLY A 60 -8.30 -19.11 -10.07
CA GLY A 60 -7.96 -19.84 -8.85
C GLY A 60 -7.97 -18.97 -7.58
N ASP A 61 -7.41 -17.76 -7.64
CA ASP A 61 -7.34 -16.84 -6.49
C ASP A 61 -8.74 -16.46 -5.97
N CYS A 62 -9.71 -16.37 -6.87
CA CYS A 62 -11.10 -16.07 -6.48
C CYS A 62 -11.75 -17.25 -5.75
N GLU A 63 -11.52 -18.49 -6.22
CA GLU A 63 -12.07 -19.70 -5.59
C GLU A 63 -11.46 -19.92 -4.19
N ASP A 64 -10.15 -19.73 -4.05
CA ASP A 64 -9.44 -19.82 -2.77
C ASP A 64 -9.91 -18.74 -1.78
N GLY A 65 -10.17 -17.53 -2.27
CA GLY A 65 -10.74 -16.44 -1.50
C GLY A 65 -12.15 -16.73 -0.98
N GLU A 66 -13.01 -17.32 -1.80
CA GLU A 66 -14.36 -17.73 -1.42
C GLU A 66 -14.34 -18.87 -0.38
N ALA A 67 -13.46 -19.85 -0.57
CA ALA A 67 -13.26 -20.93 0.39
C ALA A 67 -12.80 -20.39 1.74
N SER A 68 -11.84 -19.47 1.75
CA SER A 68 -11.35 -18.78 2.95
C SER A 68 -12.48 -18.04 3.66
N ALA A 69 -13.29 -17.26 2.91
CA ALA A 69 -14.44 -16.55 3.47
C ALA A 69 -15.49 -17.50 4.06
N ALA A 70 -15.75 -18.64 3.42
CA ALA A 70 -16.69 -19.64 3.92
C ALA A 70 -16.20 -20.28 5.23
N ARG A 71 -14.90 -20.56 5.35
CA ARG A 71 -14.29 -21.09 6.58
C ARG A 71 -14.39 -20.10 7.74
N LEU A 72 -14.09 -18.82 7.50
CA LEU A 72 -14.27 -17.77 8.51
C LEU A 72 -15.74 -17.66 8.95
N ALA A 73 -16.69 -17.81 8.01
CA ALA A 73 -18.11 -17.75 8.33
C ALA A 73 -18.58 -18.95 9.18
N ALA A 74 -17.88 -20.09 9.07
CA ALA A 74 -18.06 -21.26 9.93
C ALA A 74 -17.36 -21.12 11.30
N GLY A 75 -16.72 -19.98 11.60
CA GLY A 75 -16.03 -19.73 12.86
C GLY A 75 -14.61 -20.30 12.92
N VAL A 76 -14.04 -20.72 11.77
CA VAL A 76 -12.64 -21.12 11.71
C VAL A 76 -11.76 -19.90 12.01
N PRO A 77 -10.72 -20.01 12.87
CA PRO A 77 -9.80 -18.92 13.16
C PRO A 77 -9.08 -18.42 11.91
N LEU A 78 -8.70 -17.14 11.90
CA LEU A 78 -8.07 -16.46 10.76
C LEU A 78 -6.83 -17.21 10.26
N THR A 79 -5.88 -17.53 11.15
CA THR A 79 -4.64 -18.24 10.82
C THR A 79 -4.83 -19.66 10.28
N ALA A 80 -5.99 -20.28 10.54
CA ALA A 80 -6.32 -21.59 9.98
C ALA A 80 -7.07 -21.48 8.65
N ALA A 81 -7.79 -20.37 8.42
CA ALA A 81 -8.66 -20.18 7.27
C ALA A 81 -7.91 -19.76 6.00
N LEU A 82 -6.81 -19.01 6.12
CA LEU A 82 -5.95 -18.56 5.03
C LEU A 82 -4.47 -18.58 5.45
N ASP A 83 -3.57 -18.60 4.48
CA ASP A 83 -2.15 -18.32 4.71
C ASP A 83 -1.97 -16.82 4.99
N VAL A 84 -1.75 -16.47 6.26
CA VAL A 84 -1.62 -15.07 6.69
C VAL A 84 -0.28 -14.45 6.29
N ALA A 85 0.70 -15.25 5.90
CA ALA A 85 2.01 -14.77 5.45
C ALA A 85 2.00 -14.40 3.96
N ASP A 86 1.05 -14.91 3.18
CA ASP A 86 0.92 -14.60 1.76
C ASP A 86 0.05 -13.34 1.52
N PRO A 87 0.61 -12.25 0.96
CA PRO A 87 -0.15 -11.06 0.60
C PRO A 87 -1.29 -11.34 -0.39
N HIS A 88 -1.15 -12.32 -1.28
CA HIS A 88 -2.16 -12.65 -2.27
C HIS A 88 -3.39 -13.30 -1.63
N ALA A 89 -3.20 -14.19 -0.65
CA ALA A 89 -4.28 -14.77 0.14
C ALA A 89 -5.21 -13.72 0.79
N TRP A 90 -4.67 -12.58 1.24
CA TRP A 90 -5.49 -11.49 1.79
C TRP A 90 -6.34 -10.78 0.73
N LEU A 91 -5.78 -10.56 -0.47
CA LEU A 91 -6.51 -9.96 -1.60
C LEU A 91 -7.56 -10.91 -2.16
N ALA A 92 -7.24 -12.20 -2.24
CA ALA A 92 -8.15 -13.28 -2.59
C ALA A 92 -9.33 -13.31 -1.61
N LEU A 93 -9.07 -13.33 -0.30
CA LEU A 93 -10.11 -13.27 0.73
C LEU A 93 -11.04 -12.05 0.56
N ASP A 94 -10.50 -10.84 0.38
CA ASP A 94 -11.33 -9.64 0.18
C ASP A 94 -12.22 -9.75 -1.06
N THR A 95 -11.66 -10.28 -2.15
CA THR A 95 -12.38 -10.45 -3.42
C THR A 95 -13.48 -11.50 -3.28
N GLY A 96 -13.14 -12.69 -2.78
CA GLY A 96 -14.08 -13.81 -2.61
C GLY A 96 -15.23 -13.49 -1.64
N ALA A 97 -14.95 -12.80 -0.54
CA ALA A 97 -15.98 -12.35 0.40
C ALA A 97 -16.98 -11.36 -0.24
N ARG A 98 -16.48 -10.42 -1.07
CA ARG A 98 -17.34 -9.46 -1.79
C ARG A 98 -18.20 -10.15 -2.85
N LEU A 99 -17.64 -11.08 -3.62
CA LEU A 99 -18.36 -11.81 -4.66
C LEU A 99 -19.43 -12.71 -4.06
N THR A 100 -19.13 -13.40 -2.97
CA THR A 100 -20.10 -14.23 -2.23
C THR A 100 -21.23 -13.38 -1.67
N GLY A 101 -20.91 -12.24 -1.06
CA GLY A 101 -21.90 -11.29 -0.56
C GLY A 101 -22.85 -10.80 -1.66
N ARG A 102 -22.30 -10.37 -2.80
CA ARG A 102 -23.10 -9.93 -3.96
C ARG A 102 -24.01 -11.03 -4.51
N ARG A 103 -23.48 -12.24 -4.72
CA ARG A 103 -24.28 -13.37 -5.21
C ARG A 103 -25.41 -13.74 -4.25
N ARG A 104 -25.20 -13.65 -2.94
CA ARG A 104 -26.25 -13.88 -1.95
C ARG A 104 -27.30 -12.77 -1.98
N THR A 105 -26.91 -11.50 -2.05
CA THR A 105 -27.87 -10.39 -2.13
C THR A 105 -28.68 -10.40 -3.43
N SER A 106 -28.08 -10.78 -4.56
CA SER A 106 -28.79 -10.87 -5.85
C SER A 106 -29.79 -12.04 -5.92
N ARG A 107 -29.73 -12.99 -4.98
CA ARG A 107 -30.66 -14.14 -4.89
C ARG A 107 -31.79 -13.92 -3.89
N LEU A 108 -31.79 -12.81 -3.16
CA LEU A 108 -32.83 -12.47 -2.18
C LEU A 108 -33.70 -11.33 -2.75
N PRO A 109 -35.04 -11.38 -2.58
CA PRO A 109 -35.88 -10.24 -2.92
C PRO A 109 -35.45 -9.00 -2.11
N GLU A 110 -35.42 -7.83 -2.75
CA GLU A 110 -34.78 -6.56 -2.33
C GLU A 110 -35.14 -6.04 -0.91
N ARG A 111 -36.04 -6.69 -0.16
CA ARG A 111 -36.54 -6.24 1.15
C ARG A 111 -35.97 -7.00 2.35
N THR A 112 -35.06 -7.96 2.16
CA THR A 112 -34.48 -8.76 3.26
C THR A 112 -33.00 -8.44 3.57
N THR A 113 -32.44 -7.36 3.01
CA THR A 113 -31.03 -6.97 3.19
C THR A 113 -30.77 -6.33 4.55
N THR A 114 -30.89 -7.13 5.60
CA THR A 114 -30.34 -6.85 6.92
C THR A 114 -29.21 -7.84 7.22
N THR A 115 -28.03 -7.60 6.65
CA THR A 115 -26.78 -8.07 7.26
C THR A 115 -26.17 -6.91 8.01
N SER A 116 -26.92 -6.39 8.99
CA SER A 116 -26.36 -5.49 9.97
C SER A 116 -25.37 -6.30 10.81
N LEU A 117 -24.12 -5.83 10.91
CA LEU A 117 -23.43 -6.01 12.18
C LEU A 117 -24.41 -5.53 13.26
N PRO A 118 -24.80 -6.34 14.25
CA PRO A 118 -25.68 -5.86 15.29
C PRO A 118 -25.08 -4.58 15.86
N ALA A 119 -25.90 -3.55 16.00
CA ALA A 119 -25.50 -2.28 16.60
C ALA A 119 -25.09 -2.43 18.09
N GLY A 120 -25.11 -3.66 18.62
CA GLY A 120 -24.78 -4.01 20.00
C GLY A 120 -23.30 -4.28 20.27
N SER A 121 -22.98 -4.25 21.55
CA SER A 121 -21.66 -4.40 22.20
C SER A 121 -21.10 -5.83 22.22
N GLU A 122 -21.61 -6.78 21.43
CA GLU A 122 -20.94 -8.09 21.40
C GLU A 122 -19.60 -7.96 20.66
N PRO A 123 -18.47 -8.39 21.28
CA PRO A 123 -17.19 -8.44 20.60
C PRO A 123 -17.33 -9.25 19.33
N LEU A 124 -16.95 -8.68 18.19
CA LEU A 124 -16.75 -9.50 17.00
C LEU A 124 -15.50 -10.33 17.26
N ASP A 125 -15.62 -11.64 17.17
CA ASP A 125 -14.42 -12.46 17.02
C ASP A 125 -13.66 -12.02 15.75
N GLU A 126 -12.37 -12.33 15.73
CA GLU A 126 -11.46 -11.87 14.67
C GLU A 126 -11.92 -12.33 13.27
N SER A 127 -12.49 -13.54 13.16
CA SER A 127 -13.02 -14.08 11.90
C SER A 127 -14.23 -13.31 11.38
N ARG A 128 -15.18 -12.96 12.26
CA ARG A 128 -16.34 -12.12 11.92
C ARG A 128 -15.92 -10.70 11.57
N LEU A 129 -14.93 -10.16 12.26
CA LEU A 129 -14.38 -8.84 11.96
C LEU A 129 -13.70 -8.81 10.59
N ALA A 130 -12.92 -9.84 10.25
CA ALA A 130 -12.29 -10.01 8.94
C ALA A 130 -13.35 -10.02 7.82
N LEU A 131 -14.41 -10.83 7.97
CA LEU A 131 -15.53 -10.84 7.01
C LEU A 131 -16.23 -9.49 6.90
N ALA A 132 -16.41 -8.78 8.01
CA ALA A 132 -17.03 -7.46 8.02
C ALA A 132 -16.17 -6.40 7.31
N LEU A 133 -14.85 -6.48 7.42
CA LEU A 133 -13.90 -5.64 6.68
C LEU A 133 -13.93 -5.93 5.18
N CYS A 134 -14.25 -7.16 4.77
CA CYS A 134 -14.39 -7.57 3.36
C CYS A 134 -15.83 -7.45 2.82
N HIS A 135 -16.77 -6.92 3.60
CA HIS A 135 -18.18 -6.92 3.22
C HIS A 135 -18.47 -6.06 1.98
N HIS A 136 -19.43 -6.46 1.13
CA HIS A 136 -19.77 -5.73 -0.08
C HIS A 136 -20.38 -4.33 0.20
N ASP A 137 -21.14 -4.18 1.29
CA ASP A 137 -21.65 -2.89 1.78
C ASP A 137 -20.54 -2.08 2.48
N GLY A 138 -20.25 -0.88 1.96
CA GLY A 138 -19.29 0.07 2.53
C GLY A 138 -19.63 0.53 3.95
N ARG A 139 -20.91 0.60 4.35
CA ARG A 139 -21.32 1.00 5.70
C ARG A 139 -20.95 -0.06 6.75
N VAL A 140 -20.99 -1.34 6.37
CA VAL A 140 -20.53 -2.44 7.23
C VAL A 140 -19.02 -2.34 7.41
N ARG A 141 -18.28 -2.14 6.32
CA ARG A 141 -16.83 -1.97 6.35
C ARG A 141 -16.39 -0.78 7.19
N GLU A 142 -17.06 0.36 7.06
CA GLU A 142 -16.76 1.56 7.86
C GLU A 142 -16.90 1.30 9.37
N ARG A 143 -17.95 0.58 9.78
CA ARG A 143 -18.12 0.17 11.18
C ARG A 143 -17.06 -0.83 11.62
N ALA A 144 -16.70 -1.78 10.76
CA ALA A 144 -15.67 -2.78 11.04
C ALA A 144 -14.29 -2.14 11.24
N VAL A 145 -13.91 -1.16 10.42
CA VAL A 145 -12.64 -0.42 10.58
C VAL A 145 -12.51 0.20 11.98
N ARG A 146 -13.60 0.67 12.58
CA ARG A 146 -13.56 1.24 13.95
C ARG A 146 -13.23 0.22 15.03
N ARG A 147 -13.52 -1.07 14.79
CA ARG A 147 -13.27 -2.17 15.75
C ARG A 147 -11.93 -2.88 15.51
N ALA A 148 -11.26 -2.61 14.39
CA ALA A 148 -9.99 -3.25 14.02
C ALA A 148 -8.82 -2.92 14.97
N ALA A 149 -8.91 -1.85 15.75
CA ALA A 149 -7.87 -1.47 16.72
C ALA A 149 -7.64 -2.53 17.81
N GLU A 150 -8.64 -3.36 18.10
CA GLU A 150 -8.60 -4.38 19.14
C GLU A 150 -8.02 -5.71 18.64
N HIS A 151 -7.80 -5.85 17.32
CA HIS A 151 -7.44 -7.10 16.67
C HIS A 151 -6.27 -6.91 15.68
N PRO A 152 -5.01 -7.01 16.14
CA PRO A 152 -3.85 -6.85 15.27
C PRO A 152 -3.80 -7.82 14.08
N GLY A 153 -4.38 -9.02 14.20
CA GLY A 153 -4.43 -10.00 13.12
C GLY A 153 -5.21 -9.54 11.88
N VAL A 154 -6.05 -8.50 11.99
CA VAL A 154 -6.76 -7.91 10.83
C VAL A 154 -6.08 -6.66 10.26
N LEU A 155 -4.89 -6.27 10.74
CA LEU A 155 -4.11 -5.17 10.16
C LEU A 155 -3.89 -5.30 8.64
N PRO A 156 -3.61 -6.49 8.07
CA PRO A 156 -3.57 -6.67 6.61
C PRO A 156 -4.82 -6.18 5.89
N LEU A 157 -6.01 -6.41 6.44
CA LEU A 157 -7.26 -5.94 5.85
C LEU A 157 -7.41 -4.42 5.95
N LEU A 158 -6.86 -3.77 7.00
CA LEU A 158 -6.79 -2.31 7.07
C LEU A 158 -5.90 -1.73 5.98
N VAL A 159 -4.78 -2.37 5.63
CA VAL A 159 -3.94 -1.98 4.49
C VAL A 159 -4.77 -1.97 3.20
N ILE A 160 -5.56 -3.03 2.95
CA ILE A 160 -6.43 -3.08 1.78
C ILE A 160 -7.53 -1.99 1.87
N ARG A 161 -8.11 -1.74 3.05
CA ARG A 161 -9.10 -0.66 3.26
C ARG A 161 -8.49 0.74 3.11
N ALA A 162 -7.18 0.94 3.27
CA ALA A 162 -6.53 2.23 3.01
C ALA A 162 -6.57 2.65 1.53
N ALA A 163 -6.95 1.74 0.63
CA ALA A 163 -7.23 1.97 -0.78
C ALA A 163 -8.72 1.82 -1.15
N ASP A 164 -9.64 1.91 -0.19
CA ASP A 164 -11.08 1.71 -0.46
C ASP A 164 -11.66 2.72 -1.46
N TRP A 165 -12.64 2.28 -2.26
CA TRP A 165 -13.41 3.18 -3.12
C TRP A 165 -14.27 4.15 -2.30
N ALA A 166 -14.82 3.69 -1.16
CA ALA A 166 -15.59 4.51 -0.25
C ALA A 166 -14.65 5.39 0.58
N GLN A 167 -14.66 6.70 0.32
CA GLN A 167 -13.82 7.67 1.01
C GLN A 167 -13.88 7.58 2.54
N PRO A 168 -15.06 7.43 3.20
CA PRO A 168 -15.13 7.33 4.65
C PRO A 168 -14.39 6.10 5.21
N VAL A 169 -14.46 4.95 4.52
CA VAL A 169 -13.73 3.73 4.90
C VAL A 169 -12.23 3.96 4.75
N ARG A 170 -11.84 4.53 3.61
CA ARG A 170 -10.45 4.76 3.24
C ARG A 170 -9.73 5.67 4.21
N GLU A 171 -10.30 6.84 4.49
CA GLU A 171 -9.71 7.83 5.40
C GLU A 171 -9.61 7.30 6.82
N ARG A 172 -10.64 6.57 7.28
CA ARG A 172 -10.63 5.96 8.61
C ARG A 172 -9.57 4.87 8.73
N ALA A 173 -9.41 4.03 7.71
CA ALA A 173 -8.37 3.00 7.68
C ALA A 173 -6.96 3.63 7.69
N ARG A 174 -6.72 4.65 6.87
CA ARG A 174 -5.44 5.39 6.86
C ARG A 174 -5.13 6.02 8.21
N ALA A 175 -6.11 6.68 8.84
CA ALA A 175 -5.93 7.26 10.17
C ALA A 175 -5.63 6.21 11.24
N LEU A 176 -6.22 5.02 11.13
CA LEU A 176 -5.98 3.94 12.07
C LEU A 176 -4.62 3.27 11.85
N LEU A 177 -4.21 3.03 10.60
CA LEU A 177 -2.87 2.51 10.29
C LEU A 177 -1.76 3.40 10.84
N ARG A 178 -1.87 4.73 10.69
CA ARG A 178 -0.90 5.69 11.27
C ARG A 178 -0.75 5.57 12.79
N ARG A 179 -1.77 5.06 13.48
CA ARG A 179 -1.75 4.90 14.94
C ARG A 179 -1.28 3.52 15.38
N LEU A 180 -1.44 2.50 14.53
CA LEU A 180 -1.22 1.11 14.90
C LEU A 180 0.08 0.53 14.33
N LEU A 181 0.59 1.08 13.21
CA LEU A 181 1.83 0.60 12.63
C LEU A 181 3.03 1.15 13.41
N ASP A 182 3.93 0.22 13.72
CA ASP A 182 5.29 0.46 14.16
C ASP A 182 6.26 -0.07 13.08
N VAL A 183 7.56 0.03 13.34
CA VAL A 183 8.60 -0.41 12.38
C VAL A 183 8.47 -1.90 12.07
N ASP A 184 8.29 -2.74 13.09
CA ASP A 184 8.27 -4.20 12.92
C ASP A 184 7.03 -4.67 12.12
N THR A 185 5.86 -4.11 12.45
CA THR A 185 4.62 -4.39 11.71
C THR A 185 4.65 -3.80 10.30
N ALA A 186 5.30 -2.65 10.09
CA ALA A 186 5.50 -2.07 8.76
C ALA A 186 6.42 -2.94 7.89
N VAL A 187 7.52 -3.46 8.45
CA VAL A 187 8.39 -4.44 7.78
C VAL A 187 7.57 -5.68 7.39
N ALA A 188 6.84 -6.28 8.34
CA ALA A 188 6.03 -7.46 8.06
C ALA A 188 4.95 -7.23 6.98
N LEU A 189 4.35 -6.04 6.93
CA LEU A 189 3.29 -5.71 5.97
C LEU A 189 3.81 -5.13 4.65
N THR A 190 5.12 -4.94 4.50
CA THR A 190 5.72 -4.33 3.30
C THR A 190 5.26 -5.01 2.00
N PRO A 191 5.30 -6.35 1.86
CA PRO A 191 4.89 -6.99 0.61
C PRO A 191 3.42 -6.69 0.25
N LEU A 192 2.53 -6.67 1.24
CA LEU A 192 1.11 -6.36 1.03
C LEU A 192 0.90 -4.87 0.73
N ILE A 193 1.58 -3.96 1.42
CA ILE A 193 1.48 -2.51 1.19
C ILE A 193 1.93 -2.19 -0.24
N LEU A 194 3.04 -2.76 -0.71
CA LEU A 194 3.53 -2.54 -2.07
C LEU A 194 2.61 -3.17 -3.12
N LEU A 195 2.03 -4.34 -2.82
CA LEU A 195 1.05 -4.97 -3.71
C LEU A 195 -0.23 -4.15 -3.84
N VAL A 196 -0.77 -3.64 -2.73
CA VAL A 196 -1.93 -2.72 -2.72
C VAL A 196 -1.58 -1.38 -3.36
N GLY A 197 -0.33 -0.90 -3.21
CA GLY A 197 0.17 0.34 -3.79
C GLY A 197 0.08 0.40 -5.31
N ARG A 198 0.03 -0.75 -5.99
CA ARG A 198 -0.19 -0.83 -7.46
C ARG A 198 -1.62 -0.47 -7.87
N ARG A 199 -2.56 -0.48 -6.94
CA ARG A 199 -3.98 -0.16 -7.18
C ARG A 199 -4.21 1.35 -7.12
N ALA A 200 -5.26 1.80 -7.79
CA ALA A 200 -5.72 3.18 -7.64
C ALA A 200 -6.00 3.50 -6.16
N ARG A 201 -5.38 4.58 -5.64
CA ARG A 201 -5.51 5.07 -4.24
C ARG A 201 -4.73 4.26 -3.18
N GLY A 202 -3.82 3.36 -3.59
CA GLY A 202 -2.95 2.60 -2.70
C GLY A 202 -1.68 3.33 -2.26
N ASP A 203 -1.33 4.42 -2.95
CA ASP A 203 -0.19 5.31 -2.71
C ASP A 203 -0.02 5.76 -1.25
N ALA A 204 -1.12 6.08 -0.57
CA ALA A 204 -1.05 6.57 0.81
C ALA A 204 -0.49 5.55 1.81
N ALA A 205 -0.68 4.25 1.59
CA ALA A 205 -0.11 3.23 2.47
C ALA A 205 1.40 3.06 2.20
N VAL A 206 1.82 3.21 0.94
CA VAL A 206 3.23 3.21 0.56
C VAL A 206 3.95 4.42 1.14
N GLY A 207 3.34 5.61 1.10
CA GLY A 207 3.88 6.81 1.73
C GLY A 207 4.09 6.63 3.23
N LEU A 208 3.09 6.10 3.95
CA LEU A 208 3.21 5.79 5.37
C LEU A 208 4.32 4.77 5.67
N LEU A 209 4.47 3.75 4.82
CA LEU A 209 5.56 2.79 4.94
C LEU A 209 6.93 3.48 4.79
N GLY A 210 7.08 4.37 3.82
CA GLY A 210 8.27 5.19 3.63
C GLY A 210 8.59 6.05 4.85
N GLU A 211 7.58 6.74 5.40
CA GLU A 211 7.70 7.56 6.61
C GLU A 211 8.15 6.74 7.83
N LEU A 212 7.56 5.56 8.06
CA LEU A 212 7.86 4.71 9.21
C LEU A 212 9.25 4.07 9.14
N LEU A 213 9.68 3.71 7.93
CA LEU A 213 10.98 3.08 7.72
C LEU A 213 12.09 4.11 7.44
N HIS A 214 11.75 5.40 7.37
CA HIS A 214 12.72 6.48 7.40
C HIS A 214 13.32 6.59 8.80
N GLY A 215 14.65 6.44 8.91
CA GLY A 215 15.37 6.31 10.18
C GLY A 215 15.41 4.88 10.73
N ALA A 216 14.86 3.88 10.02
CA ALA A 216 14.96 2.49 10.43
C ALA A 216 16.42 2.01 10.37
N THR A 217 16.75 1.09 11.27
CA THR A 217 18.11 0.52 11.32
C THR A 217 18.31 -0.49 10.20
N ARG A 218 19.58 -0.76 9.87
CA ARG A 218 19.96 -1.86 8.99
C ARG A 218 19.35 -3.21 9.41
N GLU A 219 19.29 -3.47 10.72
CA GLU A 219 18.72 -4.71 11.25
C GLU A 219 17.22 -4.81 10.92
N SER A 220 16.48 -3.71 11.11
CA SER A 220 15.05 -3.65 10.82
C SER A 220 14.74 -3.89 9.33
N VAL A 221 15.55 -3.34 8.42
CA VAL A 221 15.32 -3.48 6.96
C VAL A 221 15.90 -4.79 6.39
N GLY A 222 16.76 -5.48 7.14
CA GLY A 222 17.44 -6.71 6.72
C GLY A 222 16.53 -7.78 6.10
N PRO A 223 15.38 -8.12 6.72
CA PRO A 223 14.43 -9.09 6.16
C PRO A 223 13.89 -8.70 4.77
N LEU A 224 13.77 -7.40 4.49
CA LEU A 224 13.24 -6.91 3.22
C LEU A 224 14.27 -7.00 2.08
N LEU A 225 15.56 -6.86 2.39
CA LEU A 225 16.65 -6.93 1.41
C LEU A 225 16.79 -8.32 0.77
N VAL A 226 16.47 -9.37 1.52
CA VAL A 226 16.56 -10.77 1.06
C VAL A 226 15.21 -11.37 0.67
N HIS A 227 14.15 -10.56 0.66
CA HIS A 227 12.78 -11.04 0.41
C HIS A 227 12.63 -11.62 -1.00
N ALA A 228 11.81 -12.65 -1.22
CA ALA A 228 11.67 -13.27 -2.53
C ALA A 228 10.94 -12.37 -3.56
N ASP A 229 9.97 -11.58 -3.10
CA ASP A 229 9.27 -10.60 -3.94
C ASP A 229 10.18 -9.44 -4.37
N ARG A 230 10.24 -9.22 -5.69
CA ARG A 230 11.12 -8.21 -6.32
C ARG A 230 10.75 -6.79 -5.93
N ALA A 231 9.45 -6.47 -5.80
CA ALA A 231 9.04 -5.11 -5.43
C ALA A 231 9.49 -4.77 -4.01
N THR A 232 9.37 -5.74 -3.10
CA THR A 232 9.85 -5.65 -1.71
C THR A 232 11.36 -5.43 -1.66
N ARG A 233 12.16 -6.24 -2.38
CA ARG A 233 13.62 -6.02 -2.43
C ARG A 233 13.98 -4.66 -3.00
N ARG A 234 13.38 -4.26 -4.14
CA ARG A 234 13.64 -2.95 -4.76
C ARG A 234 13.35 -1.80 -3.80
N PHE A 235 12.22 -1.87 -3.10
CA PHE A 235 11.87 -0.88 -2.07
C PHE A 235 12.93 -0.82 -0.97
N ALA A 236 13.34 -1.98 -0.44
CA ALA A 236 14.34 -2.07 0.62
C ALA A 236 15.71 -1.53 0.19
N TYR A 237 16.16 -1.86 -1.01
CA TYR A 237 17.45 -1.37 -1.51
C TYR A 237 17.43 0.14 -1.75
N ARG A 238 16.35 0.72 -2.30
CA ARG A 238 16.23 2.19 -2.40
C ARG A 238 16.35 2.85 -1.03
N LEU A 239 15.57 2.35 -0.07
CA LEU A 239 15.57 2.84 1.31
C LEU A 239 16.97 2.74 1.94
N ALA A 240 17.66 1.61 1.77
CA ALA A 240 18.98 1.37 2.32
C ALA A 240 20.05 2.24 1.66
N THR A 241 19.96 2.51 0.36
CA THR A 241 20.88 3.41 -0.35
C THR A 241 20.65 4.88 0.02
N GLU A 242 19.39 5.32 0.10
CA GLU A 242 19.03 6.69 0.49
C GLU A 242 19.49 7.02 1.92
N GLN A 243 19.40 6.04 2.82
CA GLN A 243 19.79 6.18 4.22
C GLN A 243 21.23 5.74 4.52
N ARG A 244 22.01 5.36 3.49
CA ARG A 244 23.39 4.86 3.63
C ARG A 244 23.55 3.75 4.68
N LEU A 245 22.62 2.78 4.69
CA LEU A 245 22.58 1.69 5.67
C LEU A 245 23.56 0.54 5.36
N LEU A 246 24.07 0.47 4.13
CA LEU A 246 24.94 -0.60 3.66
C LEU A 246 26.33 -0.05 3.31
N PRO A 247 27.41 -0.76 3.69
CA PRO A 247 28.77 -0.39 3.29
C PRO A 247 29.02 -0.68 1.81
N ALA A 248 30.04 -0.03 1.24
CA ALA A 248 30.36 -0.10 -0.20
C ALA A 248 30.61 -1.53 -0.71
N ASP A 249 31.28 -2.38 0.08
CA ASP A 249 31.59 -3.77 -0.29
C ASP A 249 30.32 -4.63 -0.38
N GLU A 250 29.32 -4.37 0.46
CA GLU A 250 28.05 -5.08 0.45
C GLU A 250 27.14 -4.61 -0.68
N LEU A 251 27.16 -3.31 -0.98
CA LEU A 251 26.52 -2.74 -2.16
C LEU A 251 27.14 -3.34 -3.43
N ALA A 252 28.47 -3.36 -3.55
CA ALA A 252 29.18 -3.98 -4.68
C ALA A 252 28.83 -5.47 -4.85
N ARG A 253 28.80 -6.24 -3.75
CA ARG A 253 28.39 -7.65 -3.79
C ARG A 253 26.94 -7.84 -4.21
N SER A 254 26.03 -7.00 -3.73
CA SER A 254 24.62 -7.01 -4.14
C SER A 254 24.48 -6.65 -5.61
N ALA A 255 25.24 -5.66 -6.09
CA ALA A 255 25.26 -5.25 -7.50
C ALA A 255 25.71 -6.38 -8.44
N ALA A 256 26.68 -7.18 -8.01
CA ALA A 256 27.21 -8.28 -8.81
C ALA A 256 26.34 -9.55 -8.80
N ARG A 257 25.52 -9.76 -7.75
CA ARG A 257 24.87 -11.05 -7.49
C ARG A 257 23.34 -11.04 -7.53
N ASP A 258 22.67 -9.91 -7.31
CA ASP A 258 21.21 -9.88 -7.38
C ASP A 258 20.75 -10.22 -8.80
N GLU A 259 19.61 -10.88 -8.94
CA GLU A 259 19.02 -11.23 -10.24
C GLU A 259 18.23 -10.07 -10.86
N ASP A 260 17.90 -9.05 -10.06
CA ASP A 260 17.11 -7.91 -10.47
C ASP A 260 18.01 -6.75 -10.91
N ALA A 261 18.04 -6.46 -12.22
CA ALA A 261 18.84 -5.38 -12.80
C ALA A 261 18.60 -4.01 -12.13
N VAL A 262 17.40 -3.74 -11.60
CA VAL A 262 17.13 -2.48 -10.88
C VAL A 262 17.90 -2.44 -9.56
N VAL A 263 17.93 -3.55 -8.83
CA VAL A 263 18.73 -3.67 -7.60
C VAL A 263 20.21 -3.58 -7.94
N GLN A 264 20.64 -4.23 -9.03
CA GLN A 264 22.04 -4.19 -9.47
C GLN A 264 22.50 -2.75 -9.72
N THR A 265 21.73 -1.97 -10.50
CA THR A 265 22.05 -0.56 -10.79
C THR A 265 22.06 0.29 -9.53
N LEU A 266 21.02 0.20 -8.69
CA LEU A 266 20.95 0.96 -7.43
C LEU A 266 22.16 0.71 -6.54
N CYS A 267 22.55 -0.55 -6.37
CA CYS A 267 23.67 -0.91 -5.53
C CYS A 267 25.01 -0.49 -6.15
N GLY A 268 25.18 -0.61 -7.47
CA GLY A 268 26.39 -0.21 -8.17
C GLY A 268 26.64 1.30 -8.06
N GLU A 269 25.61 2.11 -8.31
CA GLU A 269 25.69 3.57 -8.17
C GLU A 269 25.98 3.99 -6.72
N ALA A 270 25.30 3.38 -5.76
CA ALA A 270 25.51 3.68 -4.34
C ALA A 270 26.90 3.24 -3.84
N ALA A 271 27.45 2.14 -4.35
CA ALA A 271 28.80 1.68 -4.01
C ALA A 271 29.85 2.70 -4.45
N VAL A 272 29.77 3.17 -5.70
CA VAL A 272 30.67 4.21 -6.24
C VAL A 272 30.55 5.50 -5.43
N ALA A 273 29.32 5.97 -5.19
CA ALA A 273 29.08 7.18 -4.41
C ALA A 273 29.62 7.10 -2.97
N THR A 274 29.67 5.91 -2.37
CA THR A 274 30.25 5.70 -1.03
C THR A 274 31.77 5.77 -1.04
N LEU A 275 32.42 5.30 -2.11
CA LEU A 275 33.88 5.36 -2.27
C LEU A 275 34.38 6.79 -2.55
N ASP A 276 33.56 7.59 -3.23
CA ASP A 276 33.85 9.00 -3.53
C ASP A 276 33.65 9.93 -2.31
N ASP A 277 33.18 9.41 -1.16
CA ASP A 277 33.02 10.20 0.07
C ASP A 277 34.42 10.44 0.71
N PRO A 278 34.91 11.69 0.77
CA PRO A 278 36.25 12.02 1.26
C PRO A 278 36.49 11.68 2.74
N GLY A 279 35.46 11.25 3.48
CA GLY A 279 35.58 10.68 4.83
C GLY A 279 35.92 9.17 4.89
N ALA A 280 35.90 8.44 3.76
CA ALA A 280 36.03 6.98 3.69
C ALA A 280 37.43 6.48 3.26
N GLY A 281 38.44 7.36 3.26
CA GLY A 281 39.76 7.20 2.61
C GLY A 281 40.71 6.08 3.09
N ALA A 282 40.22 5.01 3.72
CA ALA A 282 41.03 3.84 4.11
C ALA A 282 40.49 2.48 3.62
N LEU A 283 39.35 2.43 2.91
CA LEU A 283 38.69 1.18 2.48
C LEU A 283 38.65 0.95 0.95
N GLY A 284 39.28 1.84 0.16
CA GLY A 284 39.18 1.82 -1.30
C GLY A 284 39.78 0.57 -1.98
N ASP A 285 40.82 -0.04 -1.41
CA ASP A 285 41.48 -1.19 -2.01
C ASP A 285 40.72 -2.52 -1.79
N ASP A 286 40.01 -2.68 -0.67
CA ASP A 286 39.23 -3.90 -0.38
C ASP A 286 37.91 -3.97 -1.18
N ALA A 287 37.31 -2.82 -1.48
CA ALA A 287 36.09 -2.75 -2.28
C ALA A 287 36.34 -3.12 -3.76
N LEU A 288 37.52 -2.74 -4.30
CA LEU A 288 37.92 -3.11 -5.66
C LEU A 288 38.23 -4.62 -5.77
N ALA A 289 38.79 -5.22 -4.71
CA ALA A 289 39.03 -6.66 -4.64
C ALA A 289 37.73 -7.48 -4.55
N ALA A 290 36.66 -6.94 -3.98
CA ALA A 290 35.34 -7.60 -3.92
C ALA A 290 34.58 -7.62 -5.25
N LEU A 291 35.02 -6.85 -6.25
CA LEU A 291 34.48 -6.80 -7.61
C LEU A 291 35.17 -7.75 -8.59
N LEU A 292 36.25 -8.44 -8.17
CA LEU A 292 37.00 -9.44 -8.94
C LEU A 292 36.72 -10.86 -8.46
#